data_AF-A0A0S8DUW6-F1
#
_entry.id   AF-A0A0S8DUW6-F1
#
_cell.length_a   1.000
_cell.length_b   1.000
_cell.length_c   1.000
_cell.angle_alpha   90.00
_cell.angle_beta   90.00
_cell.angle_gamma   90.00
#
_symmetry.space_group_name_H-M   'P 1'
#
loop_
_entity.id
_entity.type
_entity.pdbx_description
1 polymer ?
#
loop_
_entity_poly.entity_id
_entity_poly.type
_entity_poly.pdbx_seq_one_letter_code
_entity_poly.pdbx_strand_id
1 'polypeptide(L)'
;MPREPIEFTKADKNLRLNMYIAIALYVMVAVLLEPVIDFVLTQGKAHIVDPQAMQALAERKQVLMAISFTLLRGLPMLFFLWYGYRIIASAKMPPGGMRFPYRVRRIKGKQAAMFGWLLMLVAVLLLGREMSLLARAMIG
;
A
#
# COMPACT_ATOMS: atom_id res chain seq x y z
N MET A 1 18.24 -10.16 -36.12
CA MET A 1 18.73 -9.57 -34.86
C MET A 1 19.03 -10.71 -33.90
N PRO A 2 20.29 -10.87 -33.41
CA PRO A 2 20.59 -11.87 -32.39
C PRO A 2 19.74 -11.57 -31.14
N ARG A 3 19.02 -12.58 -30.63
CA ARG A 3 18.25 -12.47 -29.40
C ARG A 3 19.26 -12.38 -28.25
N GLU A 4 19.30 -11.25 -27.53
CA GLU A 4 20.09 -11.15 -26.30
C GLU A 4 19.71 -12.30 -25.36
N PRO A 5 20.70 -12.95 -24.70
CA PRO A 5 20.42 -14.04 -23.79
C PRO A 5 19.52 -13.56 -22.65
N ILE A 6 18.52 -14.38 -22.30
CA ILE A 6 17.58 -14.08 -21.24
C ILE A 6 18.34 -14.09 -19.90
N GLU A 7 18.72 -12.91 -19.41
CA GLU A 7 19.35 -12.76 -18.11
C GLU A 7 18.31 -12.87 -16.99
N PHE A 8 18.57 -13.73 -16.00
CA PHE A 8 17.80 -13.81 -14.77
C PHE A 8 18.59 -13.24 -13.59
N THR A 9 17.91 -12.49 -12.74
CA THR A 9 18.51 -12.00 -11.49
C THR A 9 18.55 -13.12 -10.44
N LYS A 10 19.64 -13.21 -9.68
CA LYS A 10 19.74 -14.16 -8.55
C LYS A 10 18.76 -13.77 -7.46
N ALA A 11 18.04 -14.76 -6.92
CA ALA A 11 17.10 -14.55 -5.82
C ALA A 11 17.86 -14.36 -4.50
N ASP A 12 17.42 -13.41 -3.67
CA ASP A 12 17.97 -13.18 -2.33
C ASP A 12 17.02 -13.77 -1.27
N LYS A 13 17.50 -14.75 -0.50
CA LYS A 13 16.72 -15.44 0.54
C LYS A 13 16.38 -14.53 1.72
N ASN A 14 17.32 -13.66 2.12
CA ASN A 14 17.13 -12.74 3.24
C ASN A 14 16.08 -11.68 2.89
N LEU A 15 16.15 -11.15 1.66
CA LEU A 15 15.16 -10.19 1.19
C LEU A 15 13.75 -10.79 1.11
N ARG A 16 13.66 -12.09 0.77
CA ARG A 16 12.37 -12.81 0.76
C ARG A 16 11.77 -12.93 2.15
N LEU A 17 12.59 -13.29 3.15
CA LEU A 17 12.15 -13.34 4.54
C LEU A 17 11.67 -11.96 5.02
N ASN A 18 12.47 -10.91 4.76
CA ASN A 18 12.10 -9.54 5.13
C ASN A 18 10.81 -9.07 4.46
N MET A 19 10.59 -9.47 3.20
CA MET A 19 9.34 -9.19 2.50
C MET A 19 8.14 -9.88 3.18
N TYR A 20 8.27 -11.14 3.57
CA TYR A 20 7.20 -11.83 4.29
C TYR A 20 6.93 -11.22 5.66
N ILE A 21 7.98 -10.83 6.39
CA ILE A 21 7.86 -10.12 7.67
C ILE A 21 7.13 -8.79 7.47
N ALA A 22 7.51 -8.00 6.46
CA ALA A 22 6.85 -6.73 6.16
C ALA A 22 5.37 -6.90 5.81
N ILE A 23 5.02 -7.92 5.02
CA ILE A 23 3.63 -8.25 4.68
C ILE A 23 2.86 -8.70 5.94
N ALA A 24 3.44 -9.58 6.75
CA ALA A 24 2.83 -10.06 7.98
C ALA A 24 2.57 -8.92 8.96
N LEU A 25 3.54 -8.01 9.13
CA LEU A 25 3.39 -6.81 9.95
C LEU A 25 2.30 -5.87 9.41
N TYR A 26 2.25 -5.65 8.10
CA TYR A 26 1.20 -4.85 7.47
C TYR A 26 -0.20 -5.44 7.76
N VAL A 27 -0.37 -6.75 7.58
CA VAL A 27 -1.64 -7.43 7.87
C VAL A 27 -1.97 -7.37 9.36
N MET A 28 -0.98 -7.57 10.24
CA MET A 28 -1.16 -7.47 11.68
C MET A 28 -1.65 -6.07 12.08
N VAL A 29 -1.03 -5.01 11.56
CA VAL A 29 -1.48 -3.62 11.80
C VAL A 29 -2.88 -3.40 11.25
N ALA A 30 -3.20 -3.94 10.06
CA ALA A 30 -4.52 -3.80 9.46
C ALA A 30 -5.63 -4.41 10.32
N VAL A 31 -5.38 -5.59 10.88
CA VAL A 31 -6.33 -6.30 11.75
C VAL A 31 -6.45 -5.61 13.12
N LEU A 32 -5.34 -5.09 13.66
CA LEU A 32 -5.35 -4.41 14.96
C LEU A 32 -5.84 -2.96 14.90
N LEU A 33 -5.99 -2.37 13.73
CA LEU A 33 -6.37 -0.97 13.60
C LEU A 33 -7.73 -0.68 14.20
N GLU A 34 -8.73 -1.52 13.91
CA GLU A 34 -10.09 -1.37 14.45
C GLU A 34 -10.14 -1.46 15.98
N PRO A 35 -9.61 -2.51 16.65
CA PRO A 35 -9.66 -2.58 18.11
C PRO A 35 -8.85 -1.46 18.78
N VAL A 36 -7.78 -0.96 18.14
CA VAL A 36 -7.04 0.20 18.64
C VAL A 36 -7.90 1.47 18.58
N ILE A 37 -8.62 1.69 17.48
CA ILE A 37 -9.55 2.82 17.35
C ILE A 37 -10.66 2.71 18.41
N ASP A 38 -11.21 1.52 18.62
CA ASP A 38 -12.24 1.28 19.63
C ASP A 38 -11.73 1.56 21.04
N PHE A 39 -10.53 1.09 21.36
CA PHE A 39 -9.88 1.38 22.64
C PHE A 39 -9.69 2.88 22.84
N VAL A 40 -9.17 3.61 21.85
CA VAL A 40 -8.96 5.07 21.93
C VAL A 40 -10.28 5.82 22.11
N LEU A 41 -11.35 5.41 21.44
CA LEU A 41 -12.66 6.07 21.51
C LEU A 41 -13.42 5.79 22.81
N THR A 42 -13.15 4.64 23.44
CA THR A 42 -13.79 4.20 24.68
C THR A 42 -13.03 4.61 25.94
N GLN A 43 -11.75 5.00 25.81
CA GLN A 43 -10.97 5.57 26.91
C GLN A 43 -11.68 6.78 27.54
N GLY A 44 -12.10 6.61 28.80
CA GLY A 44 -12.76 7.66 29.58
C GLY A 44 -14.28 7.77 29.44
N LYS A 45 -14.94 6.88 28.68
CA LYS A 45 -16.40 6.94 28.43
C LYS A 45 -17.17 5.70 28.89
N ALA A 46 -16.81 5.15 30.05
CA ALA A 46 -17.40 3.92 30.60
C ALA A 46 -18.91 3.97 30.91
N HIS A 47 -19.57 5.14 30.80
CA HIS A 47 -20.95 5.35 31.25
C HIS A 47 -21.80 6.22 30.31
N ILE A 48 -21.69 6.06 28.98
CA ILE A 48 -22.65 6.71 28.07
C ILE A 48 -23.97 5.92 28.09
N VAL A 49 -24.96 6.41 28.83
CA VAL A 49 -26.33 5.85 28.87
C VAL A 49 -27.26 6.56 27.86
N ASP A 50 -26.84 7.71 27.34
CA ASP A 50 -27.63 8.55 26.43
C ASP A 50 -27.52 8.08 24.95
N PRO A 51 -28.66 7.75 24.29
CA PRO A 51 -28.70 7.39 22.87
C PRO A 51 -28.08 8.41 21.91
N GLN A 52 -28.16 9.71 22.21
CA GLN A 52 -27.60 10.74 21.33
C GLN A 52 -26.06 10.75 21.38
N ALA A 53 -25.49 10.56 22.57
CA ALA A 53 -24.05 10.47 22.74
C ALA A 53 -23.47 9.18 22.12
N MET A 54 -24.25 8.09 22.06
CA MET A 54 -23.88 6.88 21.32
C MET A 54 -23.85 7.09 19.81
N GLN A 55 -24.83 7.81 19.23
CA GLN A 55 -24.84 8.14 17.81
C GLN A 55 -23.62 9.01 17.41
N ALA A 56 -23.34 10.06 18.18
CA ALA A 56 -22.18 10.91 17.93
C ALA A 56 -20.83 10.15 18.04
N LEU A 57 -20.77 9.10 18.88
CA LEU A 57 -19.58 8.26 19.00
C LEU A 57 -19.42 7.32 17.79
N ALA A 58 -20.54 6.78 17.27
CA ALA A 58 -20.55 5.96 16.07
C ALA A 58 -20.10 6.75 14.83
N GLU A 59 -20.59 7.98 14.65
CA GLU A 59 -20.17 8.87 13.56
C GLU A 59 -18.66 9.16 13.61
N ARG A 60 -18.15 9.50 14.80
CA ARG A 60 -16.71 9.72 15.01
C ARG A 60 -15.89 8.47 14.73
N LYS A 61 -16.36 7.29 15.16
CA LYS A 61 -15.72 6.00 14.85
C LYS A 61 -15.66 5.79 13.35
N GLN A 62 -16.76 6.03 12.64
CA GLN A 62 -16.84 5.86 11.20
C GLN A 62 -15.84 6.76 10.46
N VAL A 63 -15.75 8.04 10.82
CA VAL A 63 -14.78 8.98 10.23
C VAL A 63 -13.33 8.56 10.53
N LEU A 64 -13.03 8.23 11.79
CA LEU A 64 -11.68 7.77 12.18
C LEU A 64 -11.28 6.50 11.45
N MET A 65 -12.16 5.50 11.38
CA MET A 65 -11.91 4.27 10.62
C MET A 65 -11.67 4.58 9.15
N ALA A 66 -12.50 5.43 8.52
CA ALA A 66 -12.34 5.79 7.12
C ALA A 66 -10.96 6.42 6.85
N ILE A 67 -10.52 7.36 7.69
CA ILE A 67 -9.20 8.00 7.57
C ILE A 67 -8.07 6.98 7.77
N SER A 68 -8.10 6.25 8.88
CA SER A 68 -7.02 5.32 9.24
C SER A 68 -6.85 4.18 8.22
N PHE A 69 -7.96 3.58 7.75
CA PHE A 69 -7.88 2.54 6.73
C PHE A 69 -7.46 3.09 5.36
N THR A 70 -7.87 4.31 5.00
CA THR A 70 -7.42 4.97 3.76
C THR A 70 -5.91 5.18 3.77
N LEU A 71 -5.35 5.70 4.88
CA LEU A 71 -3.91 5.88 5.03
C LEU A 71 -3.16 4.55 4.96
N LEU A 72 -3.67 3.53 5.64
CA LEU A 72 -3.06 2.20 5.64
C LEU A 72 -3.04 1.59 4.22
N ARG A 73 -4.15 1.67 3.49
CA ARG A 73 -4.24 1.20 2.09
C ARG A 73 -3.42 2.04 1.11
N GLY A 74 -3.15 3.29 1.44
CA GLY A 74 -2.28 4.17 0.65
C GLY A 74 -0.82 3.71 0.62
N LEU A 75 -0.32 3.08 1.69
CA LEU A 75 1.07 2.61 1.78
C LEU A 75 1.50 1.67 0.64
N PRO A 76 0.81 0.56 0.34
CA PRO A 76 1.19 -0.31 -0.78
C PRO A 76 1.10 0.42 -2.13
N MET A 77 0.17 1.36 -2.29
CA MET A 77 0.05 2.14 -3.53
C MET A 77 1.24 3.09 -3.71
N LEU A 78 1.68 3.77 -2.64
CA LEU A 78 2.89 4.60 -2.65
C LEU A 78 4.15 3.77 -2.95
N PHE A 79 4.23 2.55 -2.39
CA PHE A 79 5.31 1.62 -2.72
C PHE A 79 5.32 1.29 -4.22
N PHE A 80 4.18 0.96 -4.81
CA PHE A 80 4.08 0.71 -6.25
C PHE A 80 4.44 1.95 -7.06
N LEU A 81 3.97 3.14 -6.67
CA LEU A 81 4.31 4.39 -7.36
C LEU A 81 5.83 4.62 -7.38
N TRP A 82 6.47 4.54 -6.21
CA TRP A 82 7.92 4.66 -6.09
C TRP A 82 8.67 3.59 -6.89
N TYR A 83 8.20 2.34 -6.84
CA TYR A 83 8.79 1.23 -7.55
C TYR A 83 8.68 1.39 -9.08
N GLY A 84 7.53 1.83 -9.57
CA GLY A 84 7.29 2.16 -10.98
C GLY A 84 8.21 3.29 -11.45
N TYR A 85 8.36 4.35 -10.64
CA TYR A 85 9.30 5.43 -10.90
C TYR A 85 10.75 4.92 -11.04
N ARG A 86 11.20 4.02 -10.14
CA ARG A 86 12.55 3.41 -10.20
C ARG A 86 12.74 2.57 -11.47
N ILE A 87 11.71 1.88 -11.93
CA ILE A 87 11.76 1.13 -13.21
C ILE A 87 11.93 2.08 -14.38
N ILE A 88 11.16 3.18 -14.43
CA ILE A 88 11.24 4.19 -15.51
C ILE A 88 12.62 4.85 -15.52
N ALA A 89 13.09 5.33 -14.37
CA ALA A 89 14.36 6.02 -14.24
C ALA A 89 15.56 5.15 -14.64
N SER A 90 15.50 3.84 -14.38
CA SER A 90 16.57 2.90 -14.75
C SER A 90 16.37 2.21 -16.10
N ALA A 91 15.20 2.38 -16.74
CA ALA A 91 14.75 1.68 -17.94
C ALA A 91 15.01 0.15 -17.89
N LYS A 92 14.97 -0.43 -16.68
CA LYS A 92 15.30 -1.83 -16.38
C LYS A 92 14.35 -2.37 -15.33
N MET A 93 13.91 -3.61 -15.55
CA MET A 93 13.14 -4.37 -14.57
C MET A 93 13.88 -5.70 -14.33
N PRO A 94 14.30 -6.02 -13.11
CA PRO A 94 14.31 -5.17 -11.91
C PRO A 94 15.14 -3.88 -12.05
N PRO A 95 14.84 -2.82 -11.27
CA PRO A 95 15.62 -1.58 -11.29
C PRO A 95 17.10 -1.83 -11.03
N GLY A 96 17.96 -1.04 -11.69
CA GLY A 96 19.41 -1.16 -11.53
C GLY A 96 19.85 -1.01 -10.07
N GLY A 97 20.69 -1.94 -9.59
CA GLY A 97 21.24 -1.92 -8.23
C GLY A 97 20.32 -2.51 -7.15
N MET A 98 19.10 -2.96 -7.48
CA MET A 98 18.22 -3.62 -6.52
C MET A 98 18.32 -5.14 -6.57
N ARG A 99 18.34 -5.74 -5.38
CA ARG A 99 18.16 -7.19 -5.19
C ARG A 99 16.67 -7.51 -5.17
N PHE A 100 16.32 -8.73 -5.57
CA PHE A 100 14.93 -9.20 -5.62
C PHE A 100 14.73 -10.47 -4.82
N PRO A 101 13.58 -10.62 -4.13
CA PRO A 101 13.30 -11.80 -3.32
C PRO A 101 13.13 -13.07 -4.16
N TYR A 102 12.78 -12.90 -5.44
CA TYR A 102 12.56 -13.96 -6.41
C TYR A 102 13.44 -13.80 -7.65
N ARG A 103 13.66 -14.92 -8.34
CA ARG A 103 14.34 -14.93 -9.63
C ARG A 103 13.39 -14.31 -10.66
N VAL A 104 13.73 -13.11 -11.12
CA VAL A 104 12.95 -12.38 -12.13
C VAL A 104 13.76 -12.23 -13.41
N ARG A 105 13.07 -12.31 -14.55
CA ARG A 105 13.66 -12.05 -15.87
C ARG A 105 14.03 -10.57 -15.96
N ARG A 106 15.22 -10.28 -16.46
CA ARG A 106 15.63 -8.90 -16.76
C ARG A 106 14.99 -8.44 -18.06
N ILE A 107 14.20 -7.38 -17.97
CA ILE A 107 13.63 -6.66 -19.11
C ILE A 107 14.35 -5.31 -19.18
N LYS A 108 14.81 -4.91 -20.37
CA LYS A 108 15.58 -3.67 -20.59
C LYS A 108 14.89 -2.81 -21.65
N GLY A 109 15.13 -1.50 -21.61
CA GLY A 109 14.72 -0.56 -22.65
C GLY A 109 13.24 -0.16 -22.60
N LYS A 110 12.63 0.11 -23.76
CA LYS A 110 11.27 0.67 -23.86
C LYS A 110 10.20 -0.20 -23.18
N GLN A 111 10.32 -1.53 -23.25
CA GLN A 111 9.37 -2.44 -22.62
C GLN A 111 9.37 -2.32 -21.08
N ALA A 112 10.54 -2.16 -20.46
CA ALA A 112 10.65 -1.95 -19.02
C ALA A 112 10.04 -0.59 -18.62
N ALA A 113 10.31 0.46 -19.39
CA ALA A 113 9.75 1.79 -19.16
C ALA A 113 8.20 1.78 -19.27
N MET A 114 7.64 1.11 -20.29
CA MET A 114 6.18 0.94 -20.42
C MET A 114 5.57 0.23 -19.22
N PHE A 115 6.22 -0.82 -18.72
CA PHE A 115 5.74 -1.51 -17.52
C PHE A 115 5.77 -0.61 -16.29
N GLY A 116 6.84 0.18 -16.11
CA GLY A 116 6.93 1.15 -15.03
C GLY A 116 5.81 2.21 -15.10
N TRP A 117 5.52 2.72 -16.29
CA TRP A 117 4.40 3.65 -16.52
C TRP A 117 3.05 3.05 -16.17
N LEU A 118 2.78 1.82 -16.62
CA LEU A 118 1.54 1.12 -16.32
C LEU A 118 1.37 0.92 -14.80
N LEU A 119 2.44 0.53 -14.12
CA LEU A 119 2.43 0.31 -12.68
C LEU A 119 2.17 1.62 -11.91
N MET A 120 2.78 2.73 -12.33
CA MET A 120 2.46 4.05 -11.76
C MET A 120 1.02 4.48 -12.04
N LEU A 121 0.53 4.29 -13.27
CA LEU A 121 -0.84 4.65 -13.65
C LEU A 121 -1.87 3.93 -12.75
N VAL A 122 -1.71 2.62 -12.58
CA VAL A 122 -2.58 1.83 -11.70
C VAL A 122 -2.49 2.33 -10.25
N ALA A 123 -1.28 2.61 -9.75
CA ALA A 123 -1.11 3.14 -8.39
C ALA A 123 -1.79 4.51 -8.20
N VAL A 124 -1.67 5.42 -9.17
CA VAL A 124 -2.32 6.75 -9.14
C VAL A 124 -3.84 6.60 -9.20
N LEU A 125 -4.38 5.74 -10.05
CA LEU A 125 -5.81 5.49 -10.15
C LEU A 125 -6.39 4.94 -8.84
N LEU A 126 -5.68 4.00 -8.21
CA LEU A 126 -6.08 3.44 -6.92
C LEU A 126 -6.01 4.51 -5.80
N LEU A 127 -4.95 5.32 -5.76
CA LEU A 127 -4.85 6.44 -4.81
C LEU A 127 -5.99 7.44 -5.02
N GLY A 128 -6.28 7.81 -6.27
CA GLY A 128 -7.38 8.72 -6.60
C GLY A 128 -8.73 8.17 -6.15
N ARG A 129 -8.96 6.86 -6.32
CA ARG A 129 -10.17 6.18 -5.81
C ARG A 129 -10.26 6.30 -4.29
N GLU A 130 -9.21 5.98 -3.55
CA GLU A 130 -9.24 6.05 -2.08
C GLU A 130 -9.43 7.49 -1.58
N MET A 131 -8.81 8.49 -2.23
CA MET A 131 -9.05 9.91 -1.92
C MET A 131 -10.50 10.32 -2.18
N SER A 132 -11.12 9.80 -3.24
CA SER A 132 -12.54 10.07 -3.53
C SER A 132 -13.48 9.48 -2.47
N LEU A 133 -13.14 8.29 -1.94
CA LEU A 133 -13.90 7.64 -0.88
C LEU A 133 -13.77 8.41 0.44
N LEU A 134 -12.57 8.86 0.77
CA LEU A 134 -12.32 9.68 1.94
C LEU A 134 -13.03 11.03 1.86
N ALA A 135 -13.02 11.69 0.69
CA ALA A 135 -13.74 12.94 0.48
C ALA A 135 -15.26 12.76 0.69
N ARG A 136 -15.84 11.65 0.19
CA ARG A 136 -17.25 11.33 0.42
C ARG A 136 -17.55 11.06 1.89
N ALA A 137 -16.66 10.36 2.59
CA ALA A 137 -16.82 10.05 4.02
C ALA A 137 -16.66 11.25 4.95
N MET A 138 -16.12 12.39 4.45
CA MET A 138 -16.02 13.63 5.22
C MET A 138 -17.13 14.64 4.90
N ILE A 139 -17.81 14.51 3.76
CA ILE A 139 -18.86 15.44 3.29
C ILE A 139 -20.27 14.88 3.53
N GLY A 140 -20.42 13.55 3.56
CA GLY A 140 -21.67 12.86 3.93
C GLY A 140 -21.66 12.43 5.37
#